data_AF-A0A075GN07-F1
#
_entry.id   AF-A0A075GN07-F1
#
_cell.length_a   1.000
_cell.length_b   1.000
_cell.length_c   1.000
_cell.angle_alpha   90.00
_cell.angle_beta   90.00
_cell.angle_gamma   90.00
#
_symmetry.space_group_name_H-M   'P 1'
#
loop_
_entity.id
_entity.type
_entity.pdbx_description
1 polymer ?
#
loop_
_entity_poly.entity_id
_entity_poly.type
_entity_poly.pdbx_seq_one_letter_code
_entity_poly.pdbx_strand_id
1 'polypeptide(L)'
;MTPLEIGTLLLLALLAGATWREVVWRLRKRQLEQAAINRSRSVLGGKFAEQLAPFLPDFPADPTEARFLGSPVDLVVFPGLAEGNPREIVFVEVKSGNARPTAVQRRLEALVAEGRVRWKLLRVNLPR
;
A
#
# COMPACT_ATOMS: atom_id res chain seq x y z
N MET A 1 43.15 46.85 -9.36
CA MET A 1 42.01 46.16 -9.98
C MET A 1 41.12 47.21 -10.62
N THR A 2 40.83 47.10 -11.91
CA THR A 2 40.00 48.08 -12.63
C THR A 2 38.50 47.80 -12.40
N PRO A 3 37.61 48.80 -12.52
CA PRO A 3 36.16 48.58 -12.40
C PRO A 3 35.60 47.52 -13.36
N LEU A 4 36.23 47.37 -14.53
CA LEU A 4 35.91 46.34 -15.52
C LEU A 4 36.25 44.93 -15.02
N GLU A 5 37.40 44.74 -14.35
CA GLU A 5 37.78 43.46 -13.74
C GLU A 5 36.84 43.04 -12.62
N ILE A 6 36.36 44.00 -11.82
CA ILE A 6 35.38 43.71 -10.76
C ILE A 6 34.05 43.27 -11.38
N GLY A 7 33.58 43.96 -12.42
CA GLY A 7 32.34 43.63 -13.12
C GLY A 7 32.37 42.25 -13.77
N THR A 8 33.49 41.87 -14.40
CA THR A 8 33.65 40.55 -15.02
C THR A 8 33.67 39.43 -13.98
N LEU A 9 34.37 39.61 -12.86
CA LEU A 9 34.37 38.63 -11.77
C LEU A 9 32.99 38.42 -11.14
N LEU A 10 32.23 39.49 -10.93
CA LEU A 10 30.86 39.41 -10.43
C LEU A 10 29.93 38.67 -11.40
N LEU A 11 30.05 38.96 -12.70
CA LEU A 11 29.27 38.26 -13.73
C LEU A 11 29.62 36.77 -13.78
N LEU A 12 30.91 36.42 -13.73
CA LEU A 12 31.36 35.02 -13.68
C LEU A 12 30.84 34.31 -12.43
N ALA A 13 30.88 34.95 -11.26
CA ALA A 13 30.35 34.39 -10.03
C ALA A 13 28.84 34.15 -10.09
N LEU A 14 28.07 35.07 -10.68
CA LEU A 14 26.63 34.92 -10.88
C LEU A 14 26.30 33.78 -11.85
N LEU A 15 27.03 33.67 -12.97
CA LEU A 15 26.85 32.59 -13.95
C LEU A 15 27.24 31.23 -13.35
N ALA A 16 28.35 31.17 -12.60
CA ALA A 16 28.76 29.97 -11.89
C ALA A 16 27.74 29.56 -10.83
N GLY A 17 27.22 30.51 -10.04
CA GLY A 17 26.17 30.25 -9.06
C GLY A 17 24.86 29.78 -9.70
N ALA A 18 24.45 30.37 -10.83
CA ALA A 18 23.25 29.97 -11.56
C ALA A 18 23.36 28.54 -12.13
N THR A 19 24.47 28.23 -12.79
CA THR A 19 24.74 26.89 -13.33
C THR A 19 24.88 25.83 -12.24
N TRP A 20 25.57 26.16 -11.14
CA TRP A 20 25.66 25.29 -9.96
C TRP A 20 24.27 25.00 -9.38
N ARG A 21 23.46 26.04 -9.21
CA ARG A 21 22.07 25.91 -8.74
C ARG A 21 21.26 25.01 -9.64
N GLU A 22 21.34 25.15 -10.96
CA GLU A 22 20.66 24.26 -11.90
C GLU A 22 21.12 22.80 -11.82
N VAL A 23 22.42 22.55 -11.66
CA VAL A 23 22.95 21.19 -11.49
C VAL A 23 22.42 20.57 -10.20
N VAL A 24 22.50 21.30 -9.07
CA VAL A 24 21.99 20.84 -7.78
C VAL A 24 20.48 20.59 -7.83
N TRP A 25 19.70 21.49 -8.45
CA TRP A 25 18.26 21.29 -8.64
C TRP A 25 17.96 20.05 -9.46
N ARG A 26 18.69 19.81 -10.56
CA ARG A 26 18.51 18.62 -11.40
C ARG A 26 18.79 17.34 -10.62
N LEU A 27 19.86 17.31 -9.83
CA LEU A 27 20.19 16.16 -8.99
C LEU A 27 19.13 15.92 -7.91
N ARG A 28 18.70 16.98 -7.21
CA ARG A 28 17.68 16.88 -6.16
C ARG A 28 16.32 16.46 -6.71
N LYS A 29 15.93 16.96 -7.89
CA LYS A 29 14.71 16.55 -8.59
C LYS A 29 14.74 15.04 -8.89
N ARG A 30 15.84 14.53 -9.47
CA ARG A 30 16.02 13.10 -9.74
C ARG A 30 15.92 12.25 -8.47
N GLN A 31 16.52 12.71 -7.36
CA GLN A 31 16.43 12.00 -6.07
C GLN A 31 14.99 11.94 -5.56
N LEU A 32 14.25 13.05 -5.64
CA LEU A 32 12.84 13.11 -5.22
C LEU A 32 11.95 12.21 -6.10
N GLU A 33 12.17 12.23 -7.42
CA GLU A 33 11.48 11.35 -8.37
C GLU A 33 11.74 9.88 -8.04
N GLN A 34 13.00 9.50 -7.83
CA GLN A 34 13.35 8.13 -7.49
C GLN A 34 12.77 7.69 -6.14
N ALA A 35 12.80 8.57 -5.13
CA ALA A 35 12.20 8.32 -3.83
C ALA A 35 10.68 8.13 -3.95
N ALA A 36 10.01 8.94 -4.77
CA ALA A 36 8.57 8.82 -5.03
C ALA A 36 8.23 7.50 -5.73
N ILE A 37 9.01 7.09 -6.73
CA ILE A 37 8.84 5.79 -7.42
C ILE A 37 9.02 4.63 -6.43
N ASN A 38 10.06 4.66 -5.61
CA ASN A 38 10.34 3.60 -4.65
C ASN A 38 9.23 3.49 -3.60
N ARG A 39 8.74 4.62 -3.08
CA ARG A 39 7.60 4.65 -2.16
C ARG A 39 6.33 4.11 -2.84
N SER A 40 6.06 4.52 -4.07
CA SER A 40 4.91 4.04 -4.84
C SER A 40 4.96 2.52 -5.04
N ARG A 41 6.11 1.97 -5.45
CA ARG A 41 6.31 0.52 -5.60
C ARG A 41 6.07 -0.24 -4.30
N SER A 42 6.59 0.27 -3.18
CA SER A 42 6.39 -0.37 -1.88
C SER A 42 4.92 -0.38 -1.46
N VAL A 43 4.20 0.73 -1.64
CA VAL A 43 2.78 0.84 -1.28
C VAL A 43 1.89 0.02 -2.23
N LEU A 44 2.07 0.17 -3.54
CA LEU A 44 1.28 -0.54 -4.54
C LEU A 44 1.55 -2.04 -4.52
N GLY A 45 2.82 -2.44 -4.34
CA GLY A 45 3.19 -3.84 -4.21
C GLY A 45 2.50 -4.52 -3.02
N GLY A 46 2.41 -3.83 -1.87
CA GLY A 46 1.65 -4.32 -0.71
C GLY A 46 0.17 -4.52 -1.04
N LYS A 47 -0.48 -3.51 -1.64
CA LYS A 47 -1.89 -3.60 -2.03
C LYS A 47 -2.18 -4.71 -3.04
N PHE A 48 -1.28 -4.92 -4.01
CA PHE A 48 -1.42 -6.02 -4.95
C PHE A 48 -1.23 -7.36 -4.27
N ALA A 49 -0.29 -7.48 -3.32
CA ALA A 49 -0.11 -8.69 -2.55
C ALA A 49 -1.37 -9.05 -1.75
N GLU A 50 -2.05 -8.07 -1.15
CA GLU A 50 -3.33 -8.28 -0.44
C GLU A 50 -4.42 -8.83 -1.37
N GLN A 51 -4.57 -8.26 -2.57
CA GLN A 51 -5.60 -8.65 -3.53
C GLN A 51 -5.30 -9.99 -4.23
N LEU A 52 -4.03 -10.25 -4.50
CA LEU A 52 -3.57 -11.45 -5.20
C LEU A 52 -3.22 -12.60 -4.26
N ALA A 53 -3.28 -12.38 -2.94
CA ALA A 53 -2.97 -13.39 -1.94
C ALA A 53 -3.65 -14.75 -2.20
N PRO A 54 -4.93 -14.83 -2.61
CA PRO A 54 -5.56 -16.11 -2.93
C PRO A 54 -4.86 -16.92 -4.03
N PHE A 55 -4.12 -16.28 -4.92
CA PHE A 55 -3.44 -16.92 -6.05
C PHE A 55 -1.95 -17.17 -5.79
N LEU A 56 -1.45 -16.86 -4.59
CA LEU A 56 -0.07 -17.10 -4.21
C LEU A 56 0.12 -18.57 -3.77
N PRO A 57 1.31 -19.17 -3.99
CA PRO A 57 1.55 -20.60 -3.72
C PRO A 57 1.26 -21.05 -2.28
N ASP A 58 1.45 -20.15 -1.29
CA ASP A 58 1.31 -20.47 0.13
C ASP A 58 -0.09 -20.15 0.69
N PHE A 59 -1.06 -19.81 -0.16
CA PHE A 59 -2.42 -19.53 0.32
C PHE A 59 -3.10 -20.83 0.78
N PRO A 60 -3.60 -20.90 2.02
CA PRO A 60 -3.99 -22.16 2.65
C PRO A 60 -5.37 -22.71 2.21
N ALA A 61 -6.01 -22.10 1.21
CA ALA A 61 -7.39 -22.43 0.82
C ALA A 61 -7.59 -22.35 -0.69
N ASP A 62 -8.75 -22.83 -1.16
CA ASP A 62 -9.14 -22.70 -2.56
C ASP A 62 -9.34 -21.20 -2.91
N PRO A 63 -8.67 -20.67 -3.94
CA PRO A 63 -8.81 -19.26 -4.35
C PRO A 63 -10.26 -18.88 -4.72
N THR A 64 -11.05 -19.83 -5.22
CA THR A 64 -12.46 -19.63 -5.60
C THR A 64 -13.39 -19.44 -4.39
N GLU A 65 -12.93 -19.84 -3.20
CA GLU A 65 -13.63 -19.72 -1.92
C GLU A 65 -13.24 -18.46 -1.13
N ALA A 66 -12.28 -17.67 -1.64
CA ALA A 66 -11.83 -16.42 -1.03
C ALA A 66 -12.54 -15.20 -1.63
N ARG A 67 -12.87 -14.22 -0.78
CA ARG A 67 -13.46 -12.93 -1.16
C ARG A 67 -12.64 -11.80 -0.59
N PHE A 68 -12.15 -10.92 -1.46
CA PHE A 68 -11.44 -9.71 -1.07
C PHE A 68 -12.41 -8.65 -0.52
N LEU A 69 -12.05 -8.07 0.62
CA LEU A 69 -12.73 -6.93 1.26
C LEU A 69 -11.82 -5.70 1.34
N GLY A 70 -10.55 -5.90 1.73
CA GLY A 70 -9.57 -4.86 2.04
C GLY A 70 -9.53 -4.41 3.51
N SER A 71 -8.72 -3.41 3.82
CA SER A 71 -8.50 -2.94 5.20
C SER A 71 -9.81 -2.56 5.93
N PRO A 72 -10.02 -2.99 7.20
CA PRO A 72 -9.03 -3.60 8.11
C PRO A 72 -8.99 -5.14 8.14
N VAL A 73 -9.67 -5.84 7.21
CA VAL A 73 -9.64 -7.31 7.08
C VAL A 73 -9.61 -7.66 5.60
N ASP A 74 -8.45 -8.04 5.08
CA ASP A 74 -8.25 -8.11 3.63
C ASP A 74 -9.14 -9.11 2.91
N LEU A 75 -9.37 -10.30 3.48
CA LEU A 75 -10.13 -11.37 2.85
C LEU A 75 -11.08 -12.07 3.83
N VAL A 76 -12.13 -12.66 3.28
CA VAL A 76 -12.94 -13.70 3.94
C VAL A 76 -12.89 -14.96 3.10
N VAL A 77 -12.59 -16.08 3.73
CA VAL A 77 -12.52 -17.40 3.08
C VAL A 77 -13.62 -18.30 3.62
N PHE A 78 -14.23 -19.09 2.73
CA PHE A 78 -15.34 -19.99 3.05
C PHE A 78 -14.98 -21.45 2.72
N PRO A 79 -14.14 -22.13 3.52
CA PRO A 79 -13.72 -23.50 3.24
C PRO A 79 -14.89 -24.47 2.99
N GLY A 80 -14.90 -25.13 1.84
CA GLY A 80 -15.95 -26.08 1.42
C GLY A 80 -17.14 -25.43 0.72
N LEU A 81 -17.10 -24.13 0.44
CA LEU A 81 -18.12 -23.42 -0.32
C LEU A 81 -18.26 -23.96 -1.76
N ALA A 82 -17.15 -24.28 -2.43
CA ALA A 82 -17.16 -24.82 -3.79
C ALA A 82 -17.80 -26.21 -3.86
N GLU A 83 -17.71 -26.97 -2.77
CA GLU A 83 -18.34 -28.29 -2.59
C GLU A 83 -19.82 -28.20 -2.18
N GLY A 84 -20.33 -26.98 -1.95
CA GLY A 84 -21.70 -26.76 -1.44
C GLY A 84 -21.88 -27.06 0.04
N ASN A 85 -20.79 -27.26 0.78
CA ASN A 85 -20.80 -27.58 2.21
C ASN A 85 -19.80 -26.67 2.98
N PRO A 86 -20.11 -25.38 3.14
CA PRO A 86 -19.23 -24.45 3.85
C PRO A 86 -19.10 -24.85 5.33
N ARG A 87 -17.85 -25.01 5.78
CA ARG A 87 -17.52 -25.51 7.13
C ARG A 87 -17.24 -24.42 8.14
N GLU A 88 -16.64 -23.32 7.69
CA GLU A 88 -16.26 -22.20 8.54
C GLU A 88 -16.18 -20.89 7.74
N ILE A 89 -16.01 -19.78 8.47
CA ILE A 89 -15.76 -18.45 7.91
C ILE A 89 -14.45 -17.96 8.49
N VAL A 90 -13.44 -17.80 7.63
CA VAL A 90 -12.10 -17.38 8.05
C VAL A 90 -11.86 -15.94 7.62
N PHE A 91 -11.61 -15.06 8.59
CA PHE A 91 -11.14 -13.70 8.32
C PHE A 91 -9.63 -13.71 8.19
N VAL A 92 -9.10 -13.18 7.08
CA VAL A 92 -7.66 -13.20 6.79
C VAL A 92 -7.16 -11.78 6.57
N GLU A 93 -6.09 -11.44 7.29
CA GLU A 93 -5.29 -10.25 7.07
C GLU A 93 -3.97 -10.67 6.42
N VAL A 94 -3.62 -10.06 5.30
CA VAL A 94 -2.41 -10.36 4.55
C VAL A 94 -1.31 -9.39 4.97
N LYS A 95 -0.15 -9.93 5.36
CA LYS A 95 1.05 -9.14 5.65
C LYS A 95 2.18 -9.56 4.75
N SER A 96 2.96 -8.58 4.29
CA SER A 96 4.21 -8.82 3.57
C SER A 96 5.43 -8.54 4.46
N GLY A 97 6.46 -9.37 4.34
CA GLY A 97 7.71 -9.22 5.10
C GLY A 97 7.50 -9.21 6.61
N ASN A 98 8.08 -8.22 7.30
CA ASN A 98 8.02 -8.07 8.75
C ASN A 98 6.85 -7.20 9.24
N ALA A 99 5.85 -6.97 8.39
CA ALA A 99 4.71 -6.13 8.75
C ALA A 99 3.89 -6.78 9.87
N ARG A 100 3.55 -5.99 10.90
CA ARG A 100 2.78 -6.44 12.05
C ARG A 100 1.32 -6.00 11.93
N PRO A 101 0.36 -6.74 12.52
CA PRO A 101 -1.02 -6.28 12.63
C PRO A 101 -1.12 -4.94 13.37
N THR A 102 -1.96 -4.04 12.84
CA THR A 102 -2.29 -2.76 13.47
C THR A 102 -3.09 -2.96 14.75
N ALA A 103 -3.20 -1.93 15.58
CA ALA A 103 -4.03 -1.98 16.80
C ALA A 103 -5.51 -2.30 16.49
N VAL A 104 -6.02 -1.78 15.37
CA VAL A 104 -7.39 -2.07 14.90
C VAL A 104 -7.53 -3.54 14.52
N GLN A 105 -6.57 -4.08 13.74
CA GLN A 105 -6.56 -5.49 13.34
C GLN A 105 -6.50 -6.44 14.53
N ARG A 106 -5.62 -6.17 15.51
CA ARG A 106 -5.55 -6.96 16.75
C ARG A 106 -6.87 -6.95 17.53
N ARG A 107 -7.56 -5.81 17.53
CA ARG A 107 -8.86 -5.70 18.19
C ARG A 107 -9.94 -6.49 17.46
N LEU A 108 -9.92 -6.51 16.13
CA LEU A 108 -10.84 -7.34 15.34
C LEU A 108 -10.57 -8.84 15.52
N GLU A 109 -9.29 -9.24 15.52
CA GLU A 109 -8.85 -10.60 15.85
C GLU A 109 -9.39 -11.04 17.22
N ALA A 110 -9.25 -10.19 18.24
CA ALA A 110 -9.80 -10.46 19.58
C ALA A 110 -11.33 -10.60 19.57
N LEU A 111 -12.06 -9.75 18.84
CA LEU A 111 -13.52 -9.88 18.73
C LEU A 111 -13.93 -11.20 18.07
N VAL A 112 -13.18 -11.66 17.05
CA VAL A 112 -13.42 -12.96 16.41
C VAL A 112 -13.13 -14.10 17.39
N ALA A 113 -12.00 -14.05 18.10
CA ALA A 113 -11.62 -15.04 19.10
C ALA A 113 -12.61 -15.12 20.28
N GLU A 114 -13.19 -14.00 20.68
CA GLU A 114 -14.26 -13.90 21.68
C GLU A 114 -15.65 -14.36 21.15
N GLY A 115 -15.75 -14.78 19.88
CA GLY A 115 -17.01 -15.20 19.27
C GLY A 115 -17.99 -14.05 19.00
N ARG A 116 -17.53 -12.80 19.00
CA ARG A 116 -18.36 -11.59 18.82
C ARG A 116 -18.66 -11.29 17.36
N VAL A 117 -19.04 -12.33 16.62
CA VAL A 117 -19.41 -12.29 15.21
C VAL A 117 -20.92 -12.53 15.09
N ARG A 118 -21.62 -11.77 14.24
CA ARG A 118 -23.07 -11.89 14.08
C ARG A 118 -23.49 -11.85 12.63
N TRP A 119 -24.42 -12.73 12.26
CA TRP A 119 -25.13 -12.66 11.00
C TRP A 119 -26.29 -11.66 11.10
N LYS A 120 -26.43 -10.79 10.09
CA LYS A 120 -27.56 -9.86 9.98
C LYS A 120 -28.03 -9.78 8.53
N LEU A 121 -29.28 -10.17 8.30
CA LEU A 121 -29.94 -9.98 7.01
C LEU A 121 -30.56 -8.57 6.97
N LEU A 122 -30.11 -7.74 6.02
CA LEU A 122 -30.70 -6.43 5.73
C LEU A 122 -31.34 -6.48 4.33
N ARG A 123 -32.61 -6.09 4.24
CA ARG A 123 -33.29 -5.92 2.94
C ARG A 123 -33.27 -4.46 2.57
N VAL A 124 -32.78 -4.15 1.37
CA VAL A 124 -32.79 -2.79 0.81
C VAL A 124 -33.86 -2.74 -0.27
N ASN A 125 -34.79 -1.80 -0.14
CA ASN A 125 -35.75 -1.50 -1.20
C ASN A 125 -35.16 -0.39 -2.07
N LEU A 126 -34.81 -0.73 -3.32
CA LEU A 126 -34.36 0.26 -4.30
C LEU A 126 -35.58 0.87 -5.00
N PRO A 127 -35.59 2.19 -5.28
CA PRO A 127 -36.59 2.77 -6.18
C PRO A 127 -36.47 2.11 -7.56
N ARG A 128 -37.62 1.78 -8.15
CA ARG A 128 -37.70 1.23 -9.51
C ARG A 128 -37.52 2.32 -10.55
#